data_AF-A0A1F4G7Q2-F1
#
_entry.id   AF-A0A1F4G7Q2-F1
#
_cell.length_a   1.000
_cell.length_b   1.000
_cell.length_c   1.000
_cell.angle_alpha   90.00
_cell.angle_beta   90.00
_cell.angle_gamma   90.00
#
_symmetry.space_group_name_H-M   'P 1'
#
loop_
_entity.id
_entity.type
_entity.pdbx_description
1 polymer ?
#
loop_
_entity_poly.entity_id
_entity_poly.type
_entity_poly.pdbx_seq_one_letter_code
_entity_poly.pdbx_strand_id
1 'polypeptide(L)' 'MQTLDEMLSLNLLTAEQHQDIGAWVRQARTPERILQMPQHLWAVLEQATTLLDFDSSGPPH' A
#
# COMPACT_ATOMS: atom_id res chain seq x y z
N MET A 1 -8.17 0.04 7.37
CA MET A 1 -7.40 -0.31 6.16
C MET A 1 -7.89 0.49 4.95
N GLN A 2 -8.32 1.75 5.12
CA GLN A 2 -8.94 2.54 4.04
C GLN A 2 -7.91 2.97 2.99
N THR A 3 -6.66 3.19 3.43
CA THR A 3 -5.53 3.63 2.59
C THR A 3 -5.16 2.64 1.49
N LEU A 4 -5.24 1.32 1.74
CA LEU A 4 -4.87 0.30 0.75
C LEU A 4 -5.91 0.19 -0.38
N ASP A 5 -7.20 0.25 -0.01
CA ASP A 5 -8.33 0.20 -0.92
C ASP A 5 -8.46 1.50 -1.75
N GLU A 6 -8.14 2.65 -1.14
CA GLU A 6 -7.98 3.91 -1.87
C GLU A 6 -6.84 3.86 -2.87
N MET A 7 -5.65 3.39 -2.48
CA MET A 7 -4.52 3.24 -3.41
C MET A 7 -4.86 2.30 -4.58
N LEU A 8 -5.64 1.23 -4.35
CA LEU A 8 -6.15 0.37 -5.42
C LEU A 8 -7.13 1.13 -6.33
N SER A 9 -8.06 1.89 -5.75
CA SER A 9 -9.06 2.67 -6.49
C SER A 9 -8.42 3.77 -7.35
N LEU A 10 -7.29 4.33 -6.88
CA LEU A 10 -6.48 5.32 -7.59
C LEU A 10 -5.51 4.68 -8.61
N ASN A 11 -5.59 3.36 -8.83
CA ASN A 11 -4.69 2.62 -9.73
C ASN A 11 -3.20 2.67 -9.33
N LEU A 12 -2.91 3.02 -8.07
CA LEU A 12 -1.55 3.09 -7.51
C LEU A 12 -1.02 1.71 -7.11
N LEU A 13 -1.94 0.80 -6.81
CA LEU A 13 -1.69 -0.61 -6.54
C LEU A 13 -2.39 -1.46 -7.59
N THR A 14 -1.74 -2.56 -7.97
CA THR A 14 -2.44 -3.61 -8.73
C THR A 14 -3.33 -4.46 -7.81
N ALA A 15 -4.35 -5.08 -8.38
CA ALA A 15 -5.25 -5.96 -7.63
C ALA A 15 -4.48 -7.09 -6.91
N GLU A 16 -3.43 -7.62 -7.54
CA GLU A 16 -2.56 -8.66 -6.98
C GLU A 16 -1.80 -8.12 -5.75
N GLN A 17 -1.12 -6.98 -5.88
CA GLN A 17 -0.43 -6.31 -4.78
C GLN A 17 -1.36 -5.98 -3.58
N HIS A 18 -2.56 -5.48 -3.86
CA HIS A 18 -3.56 -5.23 -2.82
C HIS A 18 -3.96 -6.52 -2.09
N GLN A 19 -4.14 -7.62 -2.82
CA GLN A 19 -4.45 -8.92 -2.21
C GLN A 19 -3.28 -9.47 -1.40
N ASP A 20 -2.05 -9.37 -1.88
CA ASP A 20 -0.84 -9.83 -1.16
C ASP A 20 -0.64 -9.07 0.16
N ILE A 21 -0.72 -7.74 0.14
CA ILE A 21 -0.59 -6.92 1.35
C ILE A 21 -1.78 -7.18 2.28
N GLY A 22 -3.00 -7.22 1.74
CA GLY A 22 -4.21 -7.50 2.53
C GLY A 22 -4.19 -8.89 3.18
N ALA A 23 -3.71 -9.91 2.45
CA ALA A 23 -3.55 -11.27 2.96
C ALA A 23 -2.48 -11.32 4.05
N TRP A 24 -1.32 -10.67 3.83
CA TRP A 24 -0.26 -10.60 4.84
C TRP A 24 -0.75 -9.94 6.12
N VAL A 25 -1.39 -8.78 6.03
CA VAL A 25 -1.91 -8.05 7.20
C VAL A 25 -2.98 -8.88 7.93
N ARG A 26 -3.87 -9.56 7.19
CA ARG A 26 -4.86 -10.49 7.75
C ARG A 26 -4.24 -11.72 8.40
N GLN A 27 -3.10 -12.19 7.91
CA GLN A 27 -2.40 -13.35 8.44
C GLN A 27 -1.52 -12.97 9.64
N ALA A 28 -0.91 -11.78 9.60
CA ALA A 28 -0.05 -11.28 10.64
C ALA A 28 -0.79 -11.10 11.97
N ARG A 29 -2.00 -10.48 11.95
CA ARG A 29 -2.92 -10.24 13.10
C ARG A 29 -2.31 -9.63 14.37
N THR A 30 -0.99 -9.46 14.40
CA THR A 30 -0.15 -9.09 15.53
C THR A 30 0.91 -8.11 15.02
N PRO A 31 1.28 -7.10 15.81
CA PRO A 31 2.24 -6.09 15.40
C PRO A 31 3.62 -6.69 15.09
N GLU A 32 4.05 -7.72 15.83
CA GLU A 32 5.33 -8.41 15.59
C GLU A 32 5.39 -9.06 14.19
N ARG A 33 4.29 -9.65 13.72
CA ARG A 33 4.22 -10.23 12.37
C ARG A 33 4.11 -9.16 11.29
N ILE A 34 3.46 -8.03 11.57
CA ILE A 34 3.43 -6.88 10.66
C ILE A 34 4.84 -6.30 10.50
N LEU A 35 5.65 -6.26 11.57
CA LEU A 35 7.06 -5.86 11.49
C LEU A 35 7.92 -6.83 10.68
N GLN A 36 7.54 -8.11 10.61
CA GLN A 36 8.17 -9.11 9.73
C GLN A 36 7.70 -9.02 8.27
N MET A 37 6.98 -7.95 7.90
CA MET A 37 6.49 -7.79 6.54
C MET A 37 7.63 -7.87 5.51
N PRO A 38 7.49 -8.69 4.46
CA PRO A 38 8.49 -8.84 3.42
C PRO A 38 8.83 -7.51 2.74
N GLN A 39 10.09 -7.35 2.37
CA GLN A 39 10.59 -6.14 1.72
C GLN A 39 9.87 -5.83 0.39
N HIS A 40 9.36 -6.86 -0.31
CA HIS A 40 8.59 -6.65 -1.54
C HIS A 40 7.23 -5.97 -1.27
N LEU A 41 6.55 -6.30 -0.16
CA LEU A 41 5.29 -5.64 0.23
C LEU A 41 5.54 -4.20 0.68
N TRP A 42 6.64 -3.98 1.41
CA TRP A 42 7.08 -2.63 1.78
C TRP A 42 7.39 -1.77 0.56
N ALA A 43 8.16 -2.28 -0.40
CA ALA A 43 8.50 -1.56 -1.62
C ALA A 43 7.25 -1.15 -2.42
N VAL A 44 6.20 -1.98 -2.41
CA VAL A 44 4.92 -1.69 -3.06
C VAL A 44 4.17 -0.57 -2.32
N LEU A 45 4.14 -0.60 -0.98
CA LEU A 45 3.56 0.47 -0.16
C LEU A 45 4.27 1.81 -0.36
N GLU A 46 5.61 1.79 -0.42
CA GLU A 46 6.42 2.98 -0.68
C GLU A 46 6.13 3.55 -2.07
N GLN A 47 6.11 2.71 -3.11
CA GLN A 47 5.76 3.13 -4.47
C GLN A 47 4.36 3.75 -4.55
N ALA A 48 3.35 3.11 -3.96
CA ALA A 48 1.99 3.62 -3.95
C ALA A 48 1.89 4.97 -3.20
N THR A 49 2.64 5.12 -2.10
CA THR A 49 2.71 6.38 -1.35
C THR A 49 3.38 7.49 -2.17
N THR A 50 4.49 7.19 -2.87
CA THR A 50 5.15 8.16 -3.74
C THR A 50 4.25 8.60 -4.90
N LEU A 51 3.51 7.67 -5.51
CA LEU A 51 2.57 8.02 -6.58
C LEU A 51 1.39 8.86 -6.05
N LEU A 52 0.89 8.56 -4.84
CA LEU A 52 -0.16 9.34 -4.19
C LEU A 52 0.29 10.78 -3.90
N ASP A 53 1.52 10.97 -3.42
CA ASP A 53 2.12 12.29 -3.20
C ASP A 53 2.23 13.07 -4.52
N PHE A 54 2.62 12.39 -5.60
CA PHE A 54 2.74 12.98 -6.94
C PHE A 54 1.38 13.40 -7.54
N ASP A 55 0.33 12.60 -7.33
CA ASP A 55 -1.04 12.92 -7.74
C ASP A 55 -1.63 14.05 -6.89
N SER A 56 -1.36 14.04 -5.58
CA SER A 56 -1.80 15.08 -4.65
C SER A 56 -1.07 16.41 -4.85
N SER A 57 0.11 16.43 -5.48
CA SER A 57 0.90 17.64 -5.78
C SER A 57 0.55 18.29 -7.13
N GLY A 58 -0.72 18.27 -7.53
CA GLY A 58 -1.21 19.13 -8.62
C GLY A 58 -0.75 20.59 -8.43
N PRO A 59 -0.40 21.32 -9.50
CA PRO A 59 0.39 22.55 -9.40
C PRO A 59 -0.27 23.58 -8.48
N PRO A 60 0.51 24.38 -7.73
CA PRO A 60 -0.05 25.48 -6.95
C PRO A 60 -0.72 26.46 -7.92
N HIS A 61 -2.01 26.68 -7.70
CA HIS A 61 -2.83 27.68 -8.39
C HIS A 61 -2.36 29.10 -8.08
#